data_AF-A0AAD6ITY8-F1
#
_entry.id   AF-A0AAD6ITY8-F1
#
_cell.length_a   1.000
_cell.length_b   1.000
_cell.length_c   1.000
_cell.angle_alpha   90.00
_cell.angle_beta   90.00
_cell.angle_gamma   90.00
#
_symmetry.space_group_name_H-M   'P 1'
#
loop_
_entity.id
_entity.type
_entity.pdbx_description
1 polymer ?
#
loop_
_entity_poly.entity_id
_entity_poly.type
_entity_poly.pdbx_seq_one_letter_code
_entity_poly.pdbx_strand_id
1 'polypeptide(L)'
;MIKEVASNRIDAASPTETLQPLLETLGGEPLFIFFIASDDPVTNQPWCPDVRAAIAPVQKAFSEDQREHNFATIRIAKEEWKNPTNKFRLQWGLQAIPTLARYSLMTVDGESFPSIRMLVEAECLDEVKLSGLMAAEE
;
A
#
# COMPACT_ATOMS: atom_id res chain seq x y z
N MET A 1 -10.29 1.48 11.45
CA MET A 1 -11.33 1.28 10.40
C MET A 1 -10.77 1.68 9.02
N ILE A 2 -11.20 1.01 7.95
CA ILE A 2 -10.75 1.30 6.58
C ILE A 2 -11.74 2.23 5.87
N LYS A 3 -11.22 3.33 5.30
CA LYS A 3 -11.89 4.15 4.29
C LYS A 3 -11.31 3.83 2.92
N GLU A 4 -12.10 3.14 2.11
CA GLU A 4 -11.64 2.66 0.81
C GLU A 4 -11.42 3.80 -0.18
N VAL A 5 -10.21 3.88 -0.74
CA VAL A 5 -9.87 4.74 -1.87
C VAL A 5 -9.85 3.87 -3.12
N ALA A 6 -10.70 4.22 -4.08
CA ALA A 6 -10.82 3.47 -5.31
C ALA A 6 -9.47 3.41 -6.06
N SER A 7 -9.02 2.21 -6.40
CA SER A 7 -7.72 1.98 -7.03
C SER A 7 -7.56 2.65 -8.40
N ASN A 8 -8.66 2.96 -9.08
CA ASN A 8 -8.64 3.73 -10.33
C ASN A 8 -8.25 5.21 -10.13
N ARG A 9 -8.28 5.73 -8.90
CA ARG A 9 -7.75 7.06 -8.55
C ARG A 9 -6.23 7.04 -8.38
N ILE A 10 -5.63 5.86 -8.31
CA ILE A 10 -4.19 5.69 -8.18
C ILE A 10 -3.67 5.30 -9.56
N ASP A 11 -3.15 6.27 -10.29
CA ASP A 11 -2.43 5.99 -11.53
C ASP A 11 -1.13 5.25 -11.20
N ALA A 12 -1.15 3.94 -11.48
CA ALA A 12 -0.01 3.06 -11.26
C ALA A 12 1.17 3.32 -12.23
N ALA A 13 1.08 4.28 -13.15
CA ALA A 13 2.15 4.65 -14.09
C ALA A 13 3.07 5.78 -13.59
N SER A 14 2.68 6.54 -12.56
CA SER A 14 3.56 7.53 -11.93
C SER A 14 3.11 7.81 -10.49
N PRO A 15 3.69 7.12 -9.50
CA PRO A 15 3.33 7.34 -8.10
C PRO A 15 3.61 8.78 -7.68
N THR A 16 4.75 9.36 -8.06
CA THR A 16 5.13 10.71 -7.64
C THR A 16 4.15 11.78 -8.14
N GLU A 17 3.73 11.72 -9.41
CA GLU A 17 2.81 12.71 -10.00
C GLU A 17 1.37 12.54 -9.50
N THR A 18 1.01 11.34 -9.02
CA THR A 18 -0.36 11.03 -8.58
C THR A 18 -0.55 11.20 -7.08
N LEU A 19 0.43 10.77 -6.28
CA LEU A 19 0.26 10.63 -4.84
C LEU A 19 0.17 11.99 -4.15
N GLN A 20 1.00 12.96 -4.55
CA GLN A 20 0.95 14.29 -3.95
C GLN A 20 -0.44 14.94 -4.09
N PRO A 21 -1.00 15.14 -5.31
CA PRO A 21 -2.32 15.75 -5.43
C PRO A 21 -3.42 14.88 -4.80
N LEU A 22 -3.30 13.55 -4.83
CA LEU A 22 -4.24 12.67 -4.15
C LEU A 22 -4.24 12.91 -2.63
N LEU A 23 -3.06 12.94 -1.99
CA LEU A 23 -2.92 13.20 -0.56
C LEU A 23 -3.44 14.60 -0.18
N GLU A 24 -3.22 15.61 -1.00
CA GLU A 24 -3.81 16.93 -0.82
C GLU A 24 -5.35 16.87 -0.84
N THR A 25 -5.95 16.10 -1.77
CA THR A 25 -7.41 15.89 -1.79
C THR A 25 -7.95 15.10 -0.60
N LEU A 26 -7.09 14.34 0.08
CA LEU A 26 -7.40 13.63 1.32
C LEU A 26 -7.19 14.52 2.56
N GLY A 27 -6.87 15.80 2.39
CA GLY A 27 -6.64 16.74 3.49
C GLY A 27 -5.26 16.58 4.14
N GLY A 28 -4.30 15.98 3.44
CA GLY A 28 -2.98 15.66 3.98
C GLY A 28 -2.94 14.37 4.82
N GLU A 29 -4.08 13.70 5.00
CA GLU A 29 -4.16 12.42 5.70
C GLU A 29 -3.39 11.33 4.93
N PRO A 30 -2.72 10.39 5.64
CA PRO A 30 -1.99 9.31 4.99
C PRO A 30 -2.89 8.41 4.14
N LEU A 31 -2.30 7.89 3.05
CA LEU A 31 -2.88 6.85 2.21
C LEU A 31 -2.06 5.57 2.36
N PHE A 32 -2.74 4.49 2.71
CA PHE A 32 -2.17 3.15 2.74
C PHE A 32 -2.51 2.43 1.44
N ILE A 33 -1.51 1.88 0.76
CA ILE A 33 -1.70 1.08 -0.44
C ILE A 33 -1.13 -0.31 -0.20
N PHE A 34 -1.99 -1.32 -0.33
CA PHE A 34 -1.61 -2.71 -0.20
C PHE A 34 -1.46 -3.35 -1.57
N PHE A 35 -0.22 -3.62 -1.94
CA PHE A 35 0.15 -4.28 -3.18
C PHE A 35 0.14 -5.79 -2.97
N ILE A 36 -0.81 -6.46 -3.63
CA ILE A 36 -1.05 -7.88 -3.48
C ILE A 36 -1.09 -8.59 -4.81
N ALA A 37 -0.91 -9.91 -4.77
CA ALA A 37 -1.18 -10.77 -5.90
C ALA A 37 -2.67 -10.71 -6.27
N SER A 38 -2.96 -10.62 -7.57
CA SER A 38 -4.30 -10.86 -8.08
C SER A 38 -4.75 -12.29 -7.81
N ASP A 39 -6.04 -12.53 -7.94
CA ASP A 39 -6.59 -13.87 -7.78
C ASP A 39 -6.22 -14.74 -9.00
N ASP A 40 -5.89 -16.00 -8.75
CA ASP A 40 -5.72 -17.03 -9.77
C ASP A 40 -7.11 -17.42 -10.30
N PRO A 41 -7.32 -17.46 -11.63
CA PRO A 41 -8.65 -17.71 -12.21
C PRO A 41 -9.18 -19.12 -11.92
N VAL A 42 -8.33 -20.07 -11.54
CA VAL A 42 -8.73 -21.45 -11.22
C VAL A 42 -9.13 -21.55 -9.75
N THR A 43 -8.30 -21.02 -8.85
CA THR A 43 -8.53 -21.17 -7.40
C THR A 43 -9.38 -20.06 -6.79
N ASN A 44 -9.57 -18.94 -7.50
CA ASN A 44 -10.18 -17.70 -6.99
C ASN A 44 -9.49 -17.17 -5.71
N GLN A 45 -8.19 -17.45 -5.57
CA GLN A 45 -7.37 -16.99 -4.45
C GLN A 45 -6.11 -16.30 -4.97
N PRO A 46 -5.49 -15.39 -4.21
CA PRO A 46 -4.23 -14.77 -4.60
C PRO A 46 -3.19 -15.82 -5.00
N TRP A 47 -2.57 -15.64 -6.17
CA TRP A 47 -1.63 -16.62 -6.73
C TRP A 47 -0.36 -16.79 -5.86
N CYS A 48 -0.03 -15.78 -5.05
CA CYS A 48 1.11 -15.79 -4.13
C CYS A 48 0.68 -16.31 -2.74
N PRO A 49 1.37 -17.32 -2.16
CA PRO A 49 1.07 -17.82 -0.82
C PRO A 49 1.28 -16.78 0.28
N ASP A 50 2.33 -15.97 0.19
CA ASP A 50 2.66 -14.96 1.22
C ASP A 50 1.59 -13.87 1.28
N VAL A 51 1.02 -13.51 0.12
CA VAL A 51 -0.14 -12.60 0.06
C VAL A 51 -1.33 -13.18 0.79
N ARG A 52 -1.63 -14.48 0.61
CA ARG A 52 -2.75 -15.12 1.32
C ARG A 52 -2.54 -15.08 2.84
N ALA A 53 -1.30 -15.25 3.29
CA ALA A 53 -0.96 -15.18 4.71
C ALA A 53 -1.06 -13.75 5.27
N ALA A 54 -0.73 -12.73 4.48
CA ALA A 54 -0.70 -11.33 4.94
C ALA A 54 -2.06 -10.60 4.93
N ILE A 55 -3.03 -11.04 4.13
CA ILE A 55 -4.34 -10.36 4.03
C ILE A 55 -5.02 -10.24 5.41
N ALA A 56 -5.13 -11.35 6.15
CA ALA A 56 -5.83 -11.36 7.43
C ALA A 56 -5.12 -10.52 8.52
N PRO A 57 -3.79 -10.65 8.74
CA PRO A 57 -3.05 -9.79 9.67
C PRO A 57 -3.20 -8.30 9.36
N VAL A 58 -3.07 -7.90 8.09
CA VAL A 58 -3.22 -6.50 7.68
C VAL A 58 -4.65 -6.02 7.97
N GLN A 59 -5.68 -6.74 7.50
CA GLN A 59 -7.07 -6.36 7.73
C GLN A 59 -7.42 -6.27 9.23
N LYS A 60 -6.91 -7.22 10.03
CA LYS A 60 -7.07 -7.23 11.49
C LYS A 60 -6.48 -5.96 12.10
N ALA A 61 -5.23 -5.62 11.77
CA ALA A 61 -4.56 -4.43 12.30
C ALA A 61 -5.35 -3.14 12.02
N PHE A 62 -5.85 -2.95 10.79
CA PHE A 62 -6.68 -1.78 10.45
C PHE A 62 -8.07 -1.81 11.09
N SER A 63 -8.60 -2.99 11.44
CA SER A 63 -9.90 -3.12 12.10
C SER A 63 -9.83 -2.88 13.61
N GLU A 64 -8.73 -3.28 14.25
CA GLU A 64 -8.45 -3.05 15.67
C GLU A 64 -8.05 -1.59 15.94
N ASP A 65 -7.50 -0.90 14.94
CA ASP A 65 -7.26 0.54 15.01
C ASP A 65 -8.59 1.32 14.99
N GLN A 66 -8.82 2.14 16.02
CA GLN A 66 -10.01 2.96 16.17
C GLN A 66 -10.07 4.14 15.18
N ARG A 67 -8.94 4.50 14.56
CA ARG A 67 -8.85 5.58 13.58
C ARG A 67 -9.33 5.10 12.21
N GLU A 68 -9.90 6.02 11.44
CA GLU A 68 -10.25 5.77 10.05
C GLU A 68 -9.01 6.05 9.17
N HIS A 69 -8.65 5.11 8.30
CA HIS A 69 -7.47 5.21 7.45
C HIS A 69 -7.86 5.14 5.97
N ASN A 70 -7.31 6.04 5.14
CA ASN A 70 -7.47 5.94 3.69
C ASN A 70 -6.69 4.71 3.20
N PHE A 71 -7.36 3.76 2.56
CA PHE A 71 -6.76 2.49 2.16
C PHE A 71 -7.13 2.12 0.74
N ALA A 72 -6.17 1.66 -0.04
CA ALA A 72 -6.40 1.11 -1.37
C ALA A 72 -5.71 -0.25 -1.52
N THR A 73 -6.32 -1.13 -2.30
CA THR A 73 -5.72 -2.41 -2.68
C THR A 73 -5.38 -2.40 -4.16
N ILE A 74 -4.13 -2.71 -4.50
CA ILE A 74 -3.68 -2.88 -5.89
C ILE A 74 -3.36 -4.36 -6.09
N ARG A 75 -4.03 -4.96 -7.07
CA ARG A 75 -3.88 -6.38 -7.43
C ARG A 75 -2.99 -6.51 -8.65
N ILE A 76 -1.89 -7.23 -8.51
CA ILE A 76 -0.86 -7.40 -9.55
C ILE A 76 -0.95 -8.81 -10.13
N ALA A 77 -1.11 -8.90 -11.45
CA ALA A 77 -1.13 -10.17 -12.16
C ALA A 77 0.23 -10.88 -12.09
N LYS A 78 0.22 -12.22 -12.09
CA LYS A 78 1.43 -13.02 -11.99
C LYS A 78 2.40 -12.75 -13.15
N GLU A 79 1.89 -12.64 -14.36
CA GLU A 79 2.66 -12.34 -15.58
C GLU A 79 3.30 -10.95 -15.50
N GLU A 80 2.57 -9.95 -14.98
CA GLU A 80 3.08 -8.59 -14.80
C GLU A 80 4.20 -8.57 -13.75
N TRP A 81 4.01 -9.26 -12.62
CA TRP A 81 5.00 -9.31 -11.54
C TRP A 81 6.31 -10.01 -11.94
N LYS A 82 6.21 -11.06 -12.77
CA LYS A 82 7.37 -11.79 -13.32
C LYS A 82 8.26 -10.93 -14.18
N ASN A 83 7.73 -9.89 -14.83
CA ASN A 83 8.54 -8.98 -15.62
C ASN A 83 9.37 -8.09 -14.67
N PRO A 84 10.71 -8.18 -14.66
CA PRO A 84 11.53 -7.35 -13.77
C PRO A 84 11.46 -5.86 -14.08
N THR A 85 11.06 -5.48 -15.30
CA THR A 85 10.92 -4.08 -15.73
C THR A 85 9.48 -3.58 -15.64
N ASN A 86 8.61 -4.25 -14.87
CA ASN A 86 7.25 -3.76 -14.67
C ASN A 86 7.22 -2.44 -13.89
N LYS A 87 6.13 -1.68 -14.06
CA LYS A 87 5.95 -0.36 -13.43
C LYS A 87 6.00 -0.40 -11.90
N PHE A 88 5.52 -1.46 -11.27
CA PHE A 88 5.54 -1.58 -9.81
C PHE A 88 6.96 -1.72 -9.26
N ARG A 89 7.84 -2.42 -9.98
CA ARG A 89 9.26 -2.51 -9.60
C ARG A 89 10.01 -1.22 -9.89
N LEU A 90 9.85 -0.68 -11.10
CA LEU A 90 10.67 0.45 -11.57
C LEU A 90 10.20 1.82 -11.06
N GLN A 91 8.89 2.05 -11.03
CA GLN A 91 8.31 3.35 -10.68
C GLN A 91 7.85 3.39 -9.22
N TRP A 92 7.23 2.31 -8.74
CA TRP A 92 6.77 2.21 -7.35
C TRP A 92 7.83 1.69 -6.37
N GLY A 93 8.97 1.22 -6.88
CA GLY A 93 10.07 0.73 -6.05
C GLY A 93 9.75 -0.56 -5.27
N LEU A 94 8.72 -1.33 -5.68
CA LEU A 94 8.37 -2.56 -5.00
C LEU A 94 9.44 -3.63 -5.20
N GLN A 95 9.97 -4.14 -4.10
CA GLN A 95 10.97 -5.22 -4.11
C GLN A 95 10.29 -6.60 -4.14
N ALA A 96 9.21 -6.74 -3.37
CA ALA A 96 8.43 -7.97 -3.23
C ALA A 96 6.92 -7.71 -3.12
N ILE A 97 6.12 -8.77 -3.18
CA ILE A 97 4.73 -8.75 -2.76
C ILE A 97 4.51 -9.88 -1.74
N PRO A 98 3.65 -9.70 -0.72
CA PRO A 98 2.88 -8.49 -0.42
C PRO A 98 3.76 -7.32 0.02
N THR A 99 3.32 -6.09 -0.29
CA THR A 99 3.90 -4.87 0.27
C THR A 99 2.79 -3.94 0.73
N LEU A 100 2.84 -3.51 1.99
CA LEU A 100 1.97 -2.45 2.51
C LEU A 100 2.77 -1.15 2.60
N ALA A 101 2.37 -0.16 1.81
CA ALA A 101 3.02 1.15 1.78
C ALA A 101 2.13 2.22 2.42
N ARG A 102 2.72 3.08 3.25
CA ARG A 102 2.12 4.32 3.74
C ARG A 102 2.72 5.49 2.99
N TYR A 103 1.85 6.28 2.38
CA TYR A 103 2.17 7.54 1.73
C TYR A 103 1.60 8.68 2.57
N SER A 104 2.42 9.66 2.91
CA SER A 104 2.00 10.86 3.64
C SER A 104 2.68 12.10 3.08
N LEU A 105 2.16 13.28 3.37
CA LEU A 105 2.87 14.52 3.07
C LEU A 105 3.77 14.86 4.26
N MET A 106 5.02 15.22 3.98
CA MET A 106 5.96 15.77 4.92
C MET A 106 6.29 17.20 4.48
N THR A 107 6.15 18.16 5.39
CA THR A 107 6.51 19.55 5.10
C THR A 107 7.90 19.85 5.64
N VAL A 108 8.79 20.33 4.76
CA VAL A 108 10.15 20.77 5.08
C VAL A 108 10.32 22.17 4.52
N ASP A 109 10.71 23.13 5.36
CA ASP A 109 10.91 24.54 4.96
C ASP A 109 9.71 25.18 4.22
N GLY A 110 8.49 24.74 4.53
CA GLY A 110 7.26 25.24 3.91
C GLY A 110 6.88 24.56 2.59
N GLU A 111 7.68 23.60 2.12
CA GLU A 111 7.40 22.78 0.95
C GLU A 111 6.94 21.38 1.37
N SER A 112 5.86 20.88 0.76
CA SER A 112 5.30 19.56 1.04
C SER A 112 5.78 18.53 0.03
N PHE A 113 6.30 17.40 0.53
CA PHE A 113 6.80 16.29 -0.27
C PHE A 113 6.17 14.96 0.16
N PRO A 114 5.94 14.00 -0.75
CA PRO A 114 5.53 12.67 -0.38
C PRO A 114 6.63 11.94 0.42
N SER A 115 6.29 11.49 1.62
CA SER A 115 7.05 10.53 2.41
C SER A 115 6.46 9.13 2.24
N ILE A 116 7.34 8.12 2.14
CA ILE A 116 6.95 6.72 1.88
C ILE A 116 7.59 5.82 2.91
N ARG A 117 6.78 5.00 3.58
CA ARG A 117 7.24 3.88 4.43
C ARG A 117 6.60 2.59 3.96
N MET A 118 7.36 1.50 3.90
CA MET A 118 6.87 0.22 3.40
C MET A 118 7.16 -0.91 4.38
N LEU A 119 6.23 -1.85 4.47
CA LEU A 119 6.43 -3.18 5.06
C LEU A 119 6.39 -4.20 3.93
N VAL A 120 7.39 -5.08 3.87
CA VAL A 120 7.58 -6.03 2.78
C VAL A 120 7.47 -7.46 3.28
N GLU A 121 6.70 -8.30 2.57
CA GLU A 121 6.54 -9.75 2.83
C GLU A 121 6.25 -10.07 4.30
N ALA A 122 7.23 -10.65 5.01
CA ALA A 122 7.11 -11.07 6.41
C ALA A 122 6.76 -9.92 7.35
N GLU A 123 7.15 -8.69 7.02
CA GLU A 123 6.82 -7.51 7.81
C GLU A 123 5.32 -7.18 7.78
N CYS A 124 4.59 -7.62 6.75
CA CYS A 124 3.13 -7.50 6.70
C CYS A 124 2.41 -8.47 7.66
N LEU A 125 3.14 -9.39 8.32
CA LEU A 125 2.61 -10.29 9.34
C LEU A 125 2.99 -9.86 10.76
N ASP A 126 3.87 -8.85 10.90
CA ASP A 126 4.36 -8.39 12.18
C ASP A 126 3.43 -7.32 12.75
N GLU A 127 2.68 -7.69 13.80
CA GLU A 127 1.68 -6.80 14.43
C GLU A 127 2.31 -5.49 14.96
N VAL A 128 3.55 -5.53 15.44
CA VAL A 128 4.25 -4.34 15.96
C VAL A 128 4.61 -3.41 14.81
N LYS A 129 5.12 -3.96 13.70
CA LYS A 129 5.43 -3.15 12.51
C LYS A 129 4.18 -2.57 11.86
N LEU A 130 3.09 -3.34 11.77
CA LEU A 130 1.80 -2.86 11.27
C LEU A 130 1.28 -1.69 12.11
N SER A 131 1.28 -1.84 13.43
CA SER A 131 0.88 -0.77 14.35
C SER A 131 1.78 0.47 14.21
N GLY A 132 3.10 0.27 14.16
CA GLY A 132 4.07 1.35 13.98
C GLY A 132 4.04 2.02 12.60
N LEU A 133 3.50 1.35 11.57
CA LEU A 133 3.24 1.97 10.28
C LEU A 133 2.00 2.86 10.34
N MET A 134 0.96 2.48 11.10
CA MET A 134 -0.28 3.24 11.24
C MET A 134 -0.18 4.40 12.25
N ALA A 135 0.84 4.42 13.11
CA ALA A 135 1.07 5.51 14.05
C ALA A 135 1.20 6.86 13.29
N ALA A 136 0.69 7.93 13.92
CA ALA A 136 0.97 9.29 13.44
C ALA A 136 2.47 9.56 13.63
N GLU A 137 3.07 10.35 12.74
CA GLU A 137 4.43 10.84 12.98
C GLU A 137 4.35 11.93 14.06
N GLU A 138 5.12 11.77 15.14
CA GLU A 138 5.25 12.74 16.23
C GLU A 138 6.08 13.97 15.81
#